data_AF-A0A1I5AG17-F1
#
_entry.id   AF-A0A1I5AG17-F1
#
_cell.length_a   1.000
_cell.length_b   1.000
_cell.length_c   1.000
_cell.angle_alpha   90.00
_cell.angle_beta   90.00
_cell.angle_gamma   90.00
#
_symmetry.space_group_name_H-M   'P 1'
#
loop_
_entity.id
_entity.type
_entity.pdbx_description
1 polymer ?
#
loop_
_entity_poly.entity_id
_entity_poly.type
_entity_poly.pdbx_seq_one_letter_code
_entity_poly.pdbx_strand_id
1 'polypeptide(L)'
;MTLGDKIKKYRTLQDMTQKDLGLKAGFSAATADSRIRKYEKDIMAPKDDIRQKLIEALDVDPSALSDINIESYEDIMQVFFLLEDELGLEIERNDETTSLILKNDNPGHAILLSYLYAWYVQKKNLPDEDNEASFSAHTQYEKWQARFPRDLKEFWNEQRTAVDNFYNPLVHDAANEPNVSRLSEFLVDIRALIQSGISINADTKYYGVGDIGLILSFTVSEILNEDNKACHKAFTKFLCDIKTMNEYGMPYYIDMYSNESGTKISYTLRWSALPAFKNTIYKMQEHEIQKETLPDFEIDLFEKTLSSDLKMYDLDLKEEIKISCNKN
;
A
#
# COMPACT_ATOMS: atom_id res chain seq x y z
N MET A 1 -15.48 -15.45 17.80
CA MET A 1 -15.01 -14.91 19.10
C MET A 1 -15.75 -13.60 19.34
N THR A 2 -16.38 -13.46 20.51
CA THR A 2 -17.20 -12.28 20.84
C THR A 2 -16.33 -11.03 21.09
N LEU A 3 -16.97 -9.86 21.20
CA LEU A 3 -16.28 -8.63 21.60
C LEU A 3 -15.72 -8.74 23.03
N GLY A 4 -16.50 -9.29 23.97
CA GLY A 4 -16.05 -9.53 25.34
C GLY A 4 -14.82 -10.43 25.41
N ASP A 5 -14.80 -11.50 24.63
CA ASP A 5 -13.64 -12.40 24.51
C ASP A 5 -12.41 -11.67 23.98
N LYS A 6 -12.57 -10.82 22.94
CA LYS A 6 -11.48 -9.99 22.39
C LYS A 6 -10.91 -9.04 23.45
N ILE A 7 -11.77 -8.33 24.19
CA ILE A 7 -11.34 -7.42 25.27
C ILE A 7 -10.54 -8.19 26.32
N LYS A 8 -11.05 -9.35 26.76
CA LYS A 8 -10.37 -10.19 27.75
C LYS A 8 -9.01 -10.70 27.25
N LYS A 9 -8.95 -11.17 25.99
CA LYS A 9 -7.72 -11.62 25.32
C LYS A 9 -6.65 -10.54 25.37
N TYR A 10 -6.94 -9.36 24.81
CA TYR A 10 -5.96 -8.28 24.72
C TYR A 10 -5.60 -7.68 26.08
N ARG A 11 -6.53 -7.63 27.04
CA ARG A 11 -6.21 -7.23 28.40
C ARG A 11 -5.16 -8.14 29.02
N THR A 12 -5.34 -9.45 28.83
CA THR A 12 -4.47 -10.47 29.41
C THR A 12 -3.10 -10.45 28.70
N LEU A 13 -3.08 -10.21 27.40
CA LEU A 13 -1.85 -10.01 26.61
C LEU A 13 -1.01 -8.80 27.06
N GLN A 14 -1.66 -7.79 27.65
CA GLN A 14 -1.00 -6.61 28.24
C GLN A 14 -0.74 -6.76 29.75
N ASP A 15 -0.92 -7.96 30.31
CA ASP A 15 -0.73 -8.26 31.74
C ASP A 15 -1.56 -7.36 32.69
N MET A 16 -2.70 -6.86 32.22
CA MET A 16 -3.56 -5.96 32.99
C MET A 16 -4.63 -6.72 33.78
N THR A 17 -4.92 -6.29 35.01
CA THR A 17 -6.17 -6.70 35.68
C THR A 17 -7.37 -5.95 35.09
N GLN A 18 -8.59 -6.45 35.33
CA GLN A 18 -9.83 -5.75 34.92
C GLN A 18 -9.90 -4.33 35.51
N LYS A 19 -9.38 -4.14 36.73
CA LYS A 19 -9.28 -2.83 37.37
C LYS A 19 -8.27 -1.92 36.65
N ASP A 20 -7.10 -2.44 36.29
CA ASP A 20 -6.06 -1.65 35.61
C ASP A 20 -6.55 -1.15 34.25
N LEU A 21 -7.17 -2.03 33.45
CA LEU A 21 -7.77 -1.65 32.17
C LEU A 21 -8.86 -0.59 32.37
N GLY A 22 -9.73 -0.77 33.37
CA GLY A 22 -10.80 0.18 33.64
C GLY A 22 -10.29 1.56 34.07
N LEU A 23 -9.21 1.61 34.86
CA LEU A 23 -8.54 2.86 35.24
C LEU A 23 -7.88 3.53 34.02
N LYS A 24 -7.17 2.76 33.18
CA LYS A 24 -6.52 3.27 31.97
C LYS A 24 -7.53 3.79 30.94
N ALA A 25 -8.72 3.16 30.86
CA ALA A 25 -9.85 3.63 30.06
C ALA A 25 -10.61 4.83 30.69
N GLY A 26 -10.12 5.40 31.79
CA GLY A 26 -10.67 6.61 32.42
C GLY A 26 -11.88 6.38 33.33
N PHE A 27 -12.14 5.16 33.79
CA PHE A 27 -13.19 4.90 34.77
C PHE A 27 -12.73 5.25 36.19
N SER A 28 -13.70 5.62 37.03
CA SER A 28 -13.43 5.81 38.46
C SER A 28 -12.95 4.50 39.10
N ALA A 29 -12.05 4.59 40.09
CA ALA A 29 -11.51 3.43 40.79
C ALA A 29 -12.59 2.54 41.44
N ALA A 30 -13.75 3.12 41.79
CA ALA A 30 -14.89 2.39 42.35
C ALA A 30 -15.61 1.51 41.32
N THR A 31 -15.56 1.88 40.03
CA THR A 31 -16.34 1.23 38.96
C THR A 31 -15.48 0.55 37.90
N ALA A 32 -14.16 0.74 37.92
CA ALA A 32 -13.24 0.28 36.88
C ALA A 32 -13.37 -1.23 36.62
N ASP A 33 -13.19 -2.04 37.65
CA ASP A 33 -13.27 -3.50 37.59
C ASP A 33 -14.65 -3.99 37.11
N SER A 34 -15.72 -3.53 37.78
CA SER A 34 -17.08 -4.00 37.50
C SER A 34 -17.57 -3.67 36.09
N ARG A 35 -17.13 -2.53 35.51
CA ARG A 35 -17.45 -2.17 34.12
C ARG A 35 -16.73 -3.05 33.12
N ILE A 36 -15.42 -3.26 33.28
CA ILE A 36 -14.66 -4.15 32.39
C ILE A 36 -15.21 -5.58 32.44
N ARG A 37 -15.50 -6.09 33.64
CA ARG A 37 -16.10 -7.42 33.80
C ARG A 37 -17.45 -7.57 33.08
N LYS A 38 -18.25 -6.51 32.99
CA LYS A 38 -19.52 -6.53 32.23
C LYS A 38 -19.27 -6.60 30.73
N TYR A 39 -18.26 -5.87 30.23
CA TYR A 39 -17.87 -5.93 28.82
C TYR A 39 -17.31 -7.30 28.46
N GLU A 40 -16.39 -7.85 29.26
CA GLU A 40 -15.78 -9.18 29.01
C GLU A 40 -16.74 -10.37 29.10
N LYS A 41 -17.94 -10.16 29.64
CA LYS A 41 -19.00 -11.17 29.72
C LYS A 41 -20.14 -10.91 28.74
N ASP A 42 -19.98 -9.92 27.87
CA ASP A 42 -21.00 -9.45 26.93
C ASP A 42 -22.34 -9.10 27.60
N ILE A 43 -22.31 -8.76 28.90
CA ILE A 43 -23.48 -8.30 29.67
C ILE A 43 -23.89 -6.89 29.22
N MET A 44 -22.92 -6.12 28.73
CA MET A 44 -23.09 -4.78 28.22
C MET A 44 -22.09 -4.59 27.08
N ALA A 45 -22.49 -3.92 25.99
CA ALA A 45 -21.56 -3.52 24.94
C ALA A 45 -20.99 -2.11 25.25
N PRO A 46 -19.69 -1.87 25.06
CA PRO A 46 -19.13 -0.53 25.16
C PRO A 46 -19.66 0.34 24.01
N LYS A 47 -20.12 1.55 24.35
CA LYS A 47 -20.42 2.60 23.36
C LYS A 47 -19.14 3.05 22.65
N ASP A 48 -19.26 3.68 21.50
CA ASP A 48 -18.12 4.06 20.64
C ASP A 48 -17.05 4.88 21.37
N ASP A 49 -17.45 5.84 22.21
CA ASP A 49 -16.52 6.65 23.02
C ASP A 49 -15.73 5.81 24.03
N ILE A 50 -16.37 4.80 24.61
CA ILE A 50 -15.72 3.85 25.51
C ILE A 50 -14.89 2.82 24.74
N ARG A 51 -15.39 2.37 23.58
CA ARG A 51 -14.69 1.44 22.70
C ARG A 51 -13.35 2.04 22.27
N GLN A 52 -13.33 3.33 21.88
CA GLN A 52 -12.10 4.05 21.56
C GLN A 52 -11.12 4.12 22.74
N LYS A 53 -11.60 4.43 23.95
CA LYS A 53 -10.75 4.42 25.15
C LYS A 53 -10.17 3.04 25.47
N LEU A 54 -10.93 1.98 25.20
CA LEU A 54 -10.45 0.60 25.36
C LEU A 54 -9.38 0.26 24.31
N ILE A 55 -9.56 0.67 23.06
CA ILE A 55 -8.58 0.52 21.98
C ILE A 55 -7.25 1.16 22.38
N GLU A 56 -7.29 2.39 22.88
CA GLU A 56 -6.10 3.12 23.36
C GLU A 56 -5.50 2.46 24.61
N ALA A 57 -6.32 2.06 25.58
CA ALA A 57 -5.85 1.44 26.80
C ALA A 57 -5.19 0.07 26.57
N LEU A 58 -5.73 -0.72 25.64
CA LEU A 58 -5.23 -2.05 25.28
C LEU A 58 -4.05 -2.00 24.29
N ASP A 59 -3.76 -0.83 23.73
CA ASP A 59 -2.78 -0.64 22.65
C ASP A 59 -3.04 -1.62 21.48
N VAL A 60 -4.26 -1.56 20.94
CA VAL A 60 -4.70 -2.38 19.79
C VAL A 60 -5.23 -1.51 18.68
N ASP A 61 -5.27 -2.01 17.45
CA ASP A 61 -5.97 -1.35 16.35
C ASP A 61 -7.50 -1.47 16.53
N PRO A 62 -8.32 -0.48 16.09
CA PRO A 62 -9.77 -0.62 16.14
C PRO A 62 -10.32 -1.90 15.50
N SER A 63 -9.68 -2.40 14.43
CA SER A 63 -10.09 -3.63 13.76
C SER A 63 -9.93 -4.89 14.62
N ALA A 64 -9.02 -4.87 15.60
CA ALA A 64 -8.81 -5.96 16.55
C ALA A 64 -10.03 -6.19 17.46
N LEU A 65 -10.83 -5.13 17.70
CA LEU A 65 -12.11 -5.19 18.42
C LEU A 65 -13.33 -5.11 17.48
N SER A 66 -13.14 -5.32 16.17
CA SER A 66 -14.24 -5.32 15.19
C SER A 66 -15.27 -6.41 15.49
N ASP A 67 -16.49 -6.21 15.00
CA ASP A 67 -17.60 -7.14 15.20
C ASP A 67 -17.56 -8.33 14.22
N ILE A 68 -16.46 -8.53 13.46
CA ILE A 68 -16.28 -9.73 12.62
C ILE A 68 -16.29 -10.96 13.54
N ASN A 69 -17.31 -11.81 13.33
CA ASN A 69 -17.54 -13.00 14.11
C ASN A 69 -17.84 -14.17 13.15
N ILE A 70 -16.91 -15.12 13.11
CA ILE A 70 -17.04 -16.38 12.40
C ILE A 70 -17.44 -17.40 13.48
N GLU A 71 -18.64 -17.96 13.39
CA GLU A 71 -19.21 -18.88 14.40
C GLU A 71 -19.32 -20.31 13.92
N SER A 72 -19.35 -20.52 12.59
CA SER A 72 -19.54 -21.82 11.95
C SER A 72 -18.50 -22.08 10.85
N TYR A 73 -18.38 -23.35 10.44
CA TYR A 73 -17.56 -23.70 9.28
C TYR A 73 -18.17 -23.15 7.99
N GLU A 74 -19.50 -23.04 7.93
CA GLU A 74 -20.23 -22.42 6.83
C GLU A 74 -19.85 -20.95 6.67
N ASP A 75 -19.69 -20.19 7.75
CA ASP A 75 -19.21 -18.79 7.69
C ASP A 75 -17.81 -18.69 7.09
N ILE A 76 -16.91 -19.62 7.45
CA ILE A 76 -15.57 -19.70 6.87
C ILE A 76 -15.65 -19.95 5.37
N MET A 77 -16.50 -20.90 4.95
CA MET A 77 -16.66 -21.21 3.53
C MET A 77 -17.24 -20.03 2.74
N GLN A 78 -18.20 -19.28 3.30
CA GLN A 78 -18.70 -18.06 2.66
C GLN A 78 -17.60 -17.01 2.47
N VAL A 79 -16.71 -16.84 3.47
CA VAL A 79 -15.53 -15.97 3.32
C VAL A 79 -14.62 -16.48 2.21
N PHE A 80 -14.30 -17.77 2.16
CA PHE A 80 -13.44 -18.31 1.10
C PHE A 80 -14.03 -18.17 -0.29
N PHE A 81 -15.33 -18.37 -0.49
CA PHE A 81 -15.99 -18.12 -1.78
C PHE A 81 -15.91 -16.65 -2.19
N LEU A 82 -16.12 -15.72 -1.25
CA LEU A 82 -15.94 -14.30 -1.54
C LEU A 82 -14.48 -13.96 -1.89
N LEU A 83 -13.50 -14.57 -1.24
CA LEU A 83 -12.08 -14.37 -1.57
C LEU A 83 -11.72 -15.02 -2.92
N GLU A 84 -12.35 -16.13 -3.30
CA GLU A 84 -12.22 -16.75 -4.63
C GLU A 84 -12.75 -15.79 -5.71
N ASP A 85 -13.98 -15.30 -5.55
CA ASP A 85 -14.64 -14.41 -6.50
C ASP A 85 -13.94 -13.05 -6.65
N GLU A 86 -13.56 -12.42 -5.53
CA GLU A 86 -13.05 -11.04 -5.54
C GLU A 86 -11.53 -10.97 -5.66
N LEU A 87 -10.81 -11.95 -5.10
CA LEU A 87 -9.34 -11.90 -5.01
C LEU A 87 -8.64 -12.97 -5.86
N GLY A 88 -9.39 -13.91 -6.43
CA GLY A 88 -8.82 -15.05 -7.16
C GLY A 88 -8.12 -16.03 -6.23
N LEU A 89 -8.65 -16.25 -5.02
CA LEU A 89 -8.18 -17.30 -4.13
C LEU A 89 -8.35 -18.67 -4.79
N GLU A 90 -7.25 -19.42 -4.91
CA GLU A 90 -7.23 -20.77 -5.46
C GLU A 90 -7.10 -21.81 -4.33
N ILE A 91 -7.62 -23.02 -4.55
CA ILE A 91 -7.51 -24.14 -3.62
C ILE A 91 -6.79 -25.32 -4.27
N GLU A 92 -5.78 -25.83 -3.57
CA GLU A 92 -5.09 -27.08 -3.91
C GLU A 92 -5.25 -28.08 -2.78
N ARG A 93 -5.43 -29.36 -3.13
CA ARG A 93 -5.60 -30.43 -2.14
C ARG A 93 -4.89 -31.70 -2.55
N ASN A 94 -4.21 -32.30 -1.59
CA ASN A 94 -3.66 -33.66 -1.66
C ASN A 94 -4.14 -34.48 -0.43
N ASP A 95 -3.59 -35.69 -0.27
CA ASP A 95 -3.99 -36.62 0.81
C ASP A 95 -3.59 -36.12 2.22
N GLU A 96 -2.57 -35.26 2.32
CA GLU A 96 -2.01 -34.77 3.59
C GLU A 96 -2.44 -33.33 3.92
N THR A 97 -2.60 -32.47 2.91
CA THR A 97 -2.81 -31.03 3.10
C THR A 97 -3.84 -30.43 2.16
N THR A 98 -4.49 -29.35 2.63
CA THR A 98 -5.28 -28.43 1.81
C THR A 98 -4.63 -27.06 1.90
N SER A 99 -4.26 -26.52 0.74
CA SER A 99 -3.56 -25.25 0.59
C SER A 99 -4.49 -24.23 -0.05
N LEU A 100 -4.49 -23.01 0.48
CA LEU A 100 -5.13 -21.85 -0.12
C LEU A 100 -4.03 -20.98 -0.72
N ILE A 101 -4.19 -20.63 -1.99
CA ILE A 101 -3.17 -19.95 -2.78
C ILE A 101 -3.72 -18.62 -3.25
N LEU A 102 -3.01 -17.54 -2.94
CA LEU A 102 -3.28 -16.21 -3.48
C LEU A 102 -2.05 -15.78 -4.29
N LYS A 103 -2.28 -15.36 -5.54
CA LYS A 103 -1.19 -14.88 -6.40
C LYS A 103 -0.81 -13.45 -6.01
N ASN A 104 0.49 -13.19 -6.02
CA ASN A 104 1.06 -11.88 -5.69
C ASN A 104 1.16 -10.95 -6.92
N ASP A 105 0.49 -11.29 -8.02
CA ASP A 105 0.62 -10.64 -9.32
C ASP A 105 -0.47 -9.60 -9.61
N ASN A 106 -1.47 -9.44 -8.74
CA ASN A 106 -2.55 -8.46 -8.90
C ASN A 106 -2.22 -7.13 -8.17
N PRO A 107 -1.89 -6.05 -8.89
CA PRO A 107 -1.51 -4.78 -8.27
C PRO A 107 -2.70 -4.03 -7.67
N GLY A 108 -3.92 -4.35 -8.07
CA GLY A 108 -5.15 -3.87 -7.43
C GLY A 108 -5.26 -4.30 -5.97
N HIS A 109 -4.57 -5.38 -5.59
CA HIS A 109 -4.54 -5.92 -4.22
C HIS A 109 -3.26 -5.62 -3.47
N ALA A 110 -2.41 -4.69 -3.95
CA ALA A 110 -1.08 -4.43 -3.38
C ALA A 110 -1.10 -4.22 -1.85
N ILE A 111 -2.07 -3.48 -1.32
CA ILE A 111 -2.19 -3.25 0.13
C ILE A 111 -2.47 -4.56 0.89
N LEU A 112 -3.39 -5.39 0.40
CA LEU A 112 -3.69 -6.69 1.00
C LEU A 112 -2.49 -7.64 0.89
N LEU A 113 -1.83 -7.68 -0.26
CA LEU A 113 -0.62 -8.47 -0.45
C LEU A 113 0.49 -8.03 0.50
N SER A 114 0.59 -6.73 0.79
CA SER A 114 1.51 -6.24 1.83
C SER A 114 1.13 -6.67 3.24
N TYR A 115 -0.16 -6.75 3.54
CA TYR A 115 -0.64 -7.27 4.82
C TYR A 115 -0.27 -8.74 4.99
N LEU A 116 -0.45 -9.55 3.95
CA LEU A 116 -0.05 -10.96 3.91
C LEU A 116 1.48 -11.11 4.00
N TYR A 117 2.23 -10.28 3.29
CA TYR A 117 3.69 -10.27 3.37
C TYR A 117 4.19 -9.94 4.78
N ALA A 118 3.64 -8.89 5.40
CA ALA A 118 3.96 -8.54 6.78
C ALA A 118 3.64 -9.69 7.75
N TRP A 119 2.49 -10.34 7.57
CA TRP A 119 2.13 -11.52 8.36
C TRP A 119 3.11 -12.68 8.17
N TYR A 120 3.47 -13.00 6.92
CA TYR A 120 4.46 -14.03 6.59
C TYR A 120 5.81 -13.76 7.26
N VAL A 121 6.32 -12.53 7.19
CA VAL A 121 7.60 -12.15 7.82
C VAL A 121 7.53 -12.38 9.34
N GLN A 122 6.45 -11.96 9.99
CA GLN A 122 6.28 -12.14 11.43
C GLN A 122 6.18 -13.61 11.83
N LYS A 123 5.48 -14.44 11.04
CA LYS A 123 5.39 -15.88 11.29
C LYS A 123 6.71 -16.61 11.07
N LYS A 124 7.43 -16.29 10.01
CA LYS A 124 8.72 -16.90 9.67
C LYS A 124 9.80 -16.65 10.74
N ASN A 125 9.69 -15.54 11.47
CA ASN A 125 10.63 -15.18 12.52
C ASN A 125 10.32 -15.82 13.88
N LEU A 126 9.27 -16.64 13.99
CA LEU A 126 8.97 -17.37 15.22
C LEU A 126 9.91 -18.58 15.36
N PRO A 127 10.51 -18.81 16.54
CA PRO A 127 11.34 -19.98 16.80
C PRO A 127 10.50 -21.27 16.87
N ASP A 128 11.02 -22.36 16.30
CA ASP A 128 10.35 -23.67 16.26
C ASP A 128 10.47 -24.46 17.58
N GLU A 129 11.39 -24.08 18.47
CA GLU A 129 11.66 -24.81 19.72
C GLU A 129 10.85 -24.28 20.91
N ASP A 130 10.30 -25.19 21.73
CA ASP A 130 9.61 -24.85 22.97
C ASP A 130 10.62 -24.47 24.08
N ASN A 131 10.96 -23.18 24.16
CA ASN A 131 11.80 -22.61 25.20
C ASN A 131 11.27 -21.24 25.68
N GLU A 132 11.88 -20.65 26.72
CA GLU A 132 11.45 -19.35 27.27
C GLU A 132 11.53 -18.20 26.24
N ALA A 133 12.50 -18.26 25.32
CA ALA A 133 12.60 -17.31 24.21
C ALA A 133 11.43 -17.46 23.22
N SER A 134 10.94 -18.69 23.00
CA SER A 134 9.76 -18.96 22.18
C SER A 134 8.48 -18.42 22.80
N PHE A 135 8.27 -18.54 24.12
CA PHE A 135 7.11 -17.93 24.79
C PHE A 135 7.10 -16.40 24.64
N SER A 136 8.27 -15.76 24.80
CA SER A 136 8.42 -14.32 24.59
C SER A 136 8.15 -13.92 23.14
N ALA A 137 8.68 -14.66 22.16
CA ALA A 137 8.46 -14.41 20.73
C ALA A 137 6.97 -14.58 20.33
N HIS A 138 6.28 -15.60 20.84
CA HIS A 138 4.85 -15.79 20.61
C HIS A 138 4.02 -14.64 21.21
N THR A 139 4.36 -14.18 22.41
CA THR A 139 3.70 -13.03 23.04
C THR A 139 3.91 -11.75 22.22
N GLN A 140 5.12 -11.53 21.69
CA GLN A 140 5.40 -10.39 20.80
C GLN A 140 4.61 -10.48 19.49
N TYR A 141 4.51 -11.67 18.92
CA TYR A 141 3.71 -11.93 17.73
C TYR A 141 2.22 -11.63 17.96
N GLU A 142 1.64 -12.05 19.08
CA GLU A 142 0.25 -11.73 19.44
C GLU A 142 0.05 -10.22 19.66
N LYS A 143 1.04 -9.52 20.24
CA LYS A 143 1.00 -8.06 20.40
C LYS A 143 1.04 -7.36 19.03
N TRP A 144 1.86 -7.84 18.11
CA TRP A 144 1.86 -7.35 16.73
C TRP A 144 0.50 -7.57 16.05
N GLN A 145 -0.11 -8.76 16.18
CA GLN A 145 -1.45 -9.01 15.65
C GLN A 145 -2.49 -8.06 16.26
N ALA A 146 -2.34 -7.69 17.53
CA ALA A 146 -3.23 -6.77 18.22
C ALA A 146 -3.18 -5.35 17.63
N ARG A 147 -1.98 -4.91 17.20
CA ARG A 147 -1.77 -3.58 16.61
C ARG A 147 -1.92 -3.55 15.10
N PHE A 148 -1.97 -4.68 14.41
CA PHE A 148 -2.16 -4.71 12.98
C PHE A 148 -3.52 -4.08 12.56
N PRO A 149 -3.60 -3.24 11.50
CA PRO A 149 -2.52 -2.80 10.61
C PRO A 149 -1.85 -1.47 11.01
N ARG A 150 -2.10 -0.93 12.21
CA ARG A 150 -1.57 0.37 12.68
C ARG A 150 -0.07 0.50 12.45
N ASP A 151 0.72 -0.43 12.97
CA ASP A 151 2.19 -0.39 12.90
C ASP A 151 2.70 -0.26 11.46
N LEU A 152 2.07 -1.00 10.54
CA LEU A 152 2.45 -1.00 9.14
C LEU A 152 2.08 0.34 8.47
N LYS A 153 0.93 0.90 8.82
CA LYS A 153 0.52 2.24 8.35
C LYS A 153 1.41 3.35 8.92
N GLU A 154 1.79 3.26 10.19
CA GLU A 154 2.74 4.19 10.81
C GLU A 154 4.10 4.14 10.10
N PHE A 155 4.64 2.94 9.90
CA PHE A 155 5.87 2.75 9.12
C PHE A 155 5.74 3.34 7.70
N TRP A 156 4.65 3.09 6.99
CA TRP A 156 4.43 3.68 5.67
C TRP A 156 4.33 5.21 5.69
N ASN A 157 3.73 5.79 6.72
CA ASN A 157 3.67 7.24 6.89
C ASN A 157 5.06 7.83 7.15
N GLU A 158 5.91 7.17 7.92
CA GLU A 158 7.30 7.58 8.12
C GLU A 158 8.08 7.55 6.80
N GLN A 159 7.95 6.49 6.01
CA GLN A 159 8.58 6.36 4.69
C GLN A 159 8.09 7.44 3.72
N ARG A 160 6.78 7.72 3.69
CA ARG A 160 6.23 8.83 2.90
C ARG A 160 6.80 10.17 3.35
N THR A 161 6.83 10.41 4.66
CA THR A 161 7.35 11.67 5.22
C THR A 161 8.81 11.87 4.85
N ALA A 162 9.61 10.80 4.79
CA ALA A 162 11.00 10.87 4.33
C ALA A 162 11.09 11.31 2.86
N VAL A 163 10.25 10.73 1.98
CA VAL A 163 10.16 11.13 0.56
C VAL A 163 9.74 12.60 0.43
N ASP A 164 8.68 13.00 1.13
CA ASP A 164 8.16 14.37 1.09
C ASP A 164 9.20 15.39 1.58
N ASN A 165 9.88 15.10 2.70
CA ASN A 165 10.91 15.97 3.25
C ASN A 165 12.10 16.15 2.29
N PHE A 166 12.44 15.11 1.54
CA PHE A 166 13.52 15.17 0.56
C PHE A 166 13.13 15.94 -0.69
N TYR A 167 11.96 15.64 -1.27
CA TYR A 167 11.58 16.14 -2.59
C TYR A 167 10.80 17.46 -2.58
N ASN A 168 10.02 17.78 -1.53
CA ASN A 168 9.25 19.02 -1.50
C ASN A 168 10.10 20.29 -1.69
N PRO A 169 11.29 20.43 -1.06
CA PRO A 169 12.17 21.56 -1.33
C PRO A 169 12.65 21.61 -2.78
N LEU A 170 13.01 20.46 -3.37
CA LEU A 170 13.48 20.37 -4.75
C LEU A 170 12.41 20.76 -5.76
N VAL A 171 11.17 20.31 -5.53
CA VAL A 171 10.00 20.66 -6.34
C VAL A 171 9.67 22.15 -6.21
N HIS A 172 9.82 22.72 -5.02
CA HIS A 172 9.64 24.16 -4.81
C HIS A 172 10.68 24.97 -5.60
N ASP A 173 11.95 24.57 -5.56
CA ASP A 173 13.03 25.27 -6.25
C ASP A 173 12.94 25.12 -7.79
N ALA A 174 12.39 23.99 -8.25
CA ALA A 174 12.10 23.72 -9.66
C ALA A 174 10.82 24.40 -10.18
N ALA A 175 10.11 25.20 -9.37
CA ALA A 175 8.84 25.83 -9.77
C ALA A 175 8.95 26.80 -10.96
N ASN A 176 10.17 27.21 -11.34
CA ASN A 176 10.43 28.05 -12.51
C ASN A 176 10.76 27.24 -13.77
N GLU A 177 10.89 25.91 -13.69
CA GLU A 177 11.08 25.07 -14.87
C GLU A 177 9.82 25.08 -15.75
N PRO A 178 9.96 24.87 -17.08
CA PRO A 178 8.81 24.79 -17.97
C PRO A 178 7.85 23.67 -17.55
N ASN A 179 6.60 24.05 -17.32
CA ASN A 179 5.52 23.10 -17.04
C ASN A 179 5.33 22.13 -18.21
N VAL A 180 5.04 20.86 -17.89
CA VAL A 180 4.64 19.89 -18.90
C VAL A 180 3.37 20.35 -19.61
N SER A 181 3.43 20.39 -20.93
CA SER A 181 2.35 20.91 -21.78
C SER A 181 1.78 19.84 -22.69
N ARG A 182 2.61 18.87 -23.08
CA ARG A 182 2.24 17.76 -23.96
C ARG A 182 2.28 16.42 -23.26
N LEU A 183 1.38 15.53 -23.67
CA LEU A 183 1.34 14.17 -23.13
C LEU A 183 2.60 13.38 -23.50
N SER A 184 3.17 13.63 -24.68
CA SER A 184 4.45 13.08 -25.11
C SER A 184 5.63 13.55 -24.24
N GLU A 185 5.64 14.80 -23.76
CA GLU A 185 6.66 15.32 -22.84
C GLU A 185 6.64 14.53 -21.53
N PHE A 186 5.44 14.28 -20.98
CA PHE A 186 5.31 13.46 -19.76
C PHE A 186 5.90 12.05 -19.93
N LEU A 187 5.69 11.42 -21.10
CA LEU A 187 6.28 10.11 -21.37
C LEU A 187 7.81 10.15 -21.53
N VAL A 188 8.35 11.27 -22.06
CA VAL A 188 9.81 11.51 -22.09
C VAL A 188 10.37 11.68 -20.67
N ASP A 189 9.66 12.36 -19.79
CA ASP A 189 10.06 12.51 -18.38
C ASP A 189 10.01 11.16 -17.63
N ILE A 190 9.04 10.30 -17.93
CA ILE A 190 9.03 8.90 -17.46
C ILE A 190 10.22 8.12 -17.99
N ARG A 191 10.60 8.32 -19.26
CA ARG A 191 11.80 7.68 -19.82
C ARG A 191 13.07 8.12 -19.07
N ALA A 192 13.18 9.41 -18.72
CA ALA A 192 14.33 9.93 -17.98
C ALA A 192 14.47 9.28 -16.59
N LEU A 193 13.34 8.95 -15.92
CA LEU A 193 13.34 8.17 -14.69
C LEU A 193 13.99 6.79 -14.88
N ILE A 194 13.57 6.06 -15.92
CA ILE A 194 14.11 4.72 -16.24
C ILE A 194 15.62 4.81 -16.52
N GLN A 195 16.04 5.79 -17.32
CA GLN A 195 17.44 6.02 -17.67
C GLN A 195 18.31 6.45 -16.49
N SER A 196 17.69 6.96 -15.41
CA SER A 196 18.39 7.25 -14.17
C SER A 196 18.64 6.02 -13.28
N GLY A 197 18.17 4.85 -13.70
CA GLY A 197 18.35 3.58 -13.00
C GLY A 197 17.26 3.24 -11.99
N ILE A 198 16.12 3.94 -12.02
CA ILE A 198 14.96 3.64 -11.16
C ILE A 198 14.06 2.64 -11.88
N SER A 199 13.58 1.64 -11.14
CA SER A 199 12.55 0.72 -11.62
C SER A 199 11.15 1.27 -11.36
N ILE A 200 10.31 1.28 -12.39
CA ILE A 200 8.91 1.72 -12.35
C ILE A 200 8.02 0.50 -12.60
N ASN A 201 7.17 0.18 -11.62
CA ASN A 201 6.07 -0.74 -11.85
C ASN A 201 4.85 0.06 -12.31
N ALA A 202 4.45 -0.14 -13.57
CA ALA A 202 3.30 0.51 -14.17
C ALA A 202 2.09 -0.43 -14.22
N ASP A 203 0.97 0.00 -13.64
CA ASP A 203 -0.28 -0.76 -13.64
C ASP A 203 -1.52 0.12 -13.88
N THR A 204 -2.72 -0.45 -13.79
CA THR A 204 -3.99 0.22 -14.06
C THR A 204 -4.95 0.01 -12.91
N LYS A 205 -5.46 1.10 -12.34
CA LYS A 205 -6.54 1.06 -11.37
C LYS A 205 -7.87 1.27 -12.07
N TYR A 206 -8.86 0.44 -11.73
CA TYR A 206 -10.23 0.56 -12.22
C TYR A 206 -11.14 1.10 -11.11
N TYR A 207 -11.85 2.19 -11.40
CA TYR A 207 -12.84 2.80 -10.49
C TYR A 207 -14.28 2.56 -10.97
N GLY A 208 -14.44 2.13 -12.21
CA GLY A 208 -15.73 1.87 -12.86
C GLY A 208 -15.57 1.82 -14.37
N VAL A 209 -16.69 1.67 -15.08
CA VAL A 209 -16.68 1.62 -16.55
C VAL A 209 -16.17 2.95 -17.12
N GLY A 210 -15.03 2.91 -17.79
CA GLY A 210 -14.39 4.09 -18.40
C GLY A 210 -13.63 5.00 -17.42
N ASP A 211 -13.63 4.67 -16.13
CA ASP A 211 -12.94 5.41 -15.08
C ASP A 211 -11.75 4.60 -14.58
N ILE A 212 -10.59 4.93 -15.14
CA ILE A 212 -9.34 4.21 -14.93
C ILE A 212 -8.18 5.19 -14.72
N GLY A 213 -7.15 4.73 -14.03
CA GLY A 213 -5.93 5.51 -13.80
C GLY A 213 -4.66 4.69 -13.99
N LEU A 214 -3.58 5.35 -14.36
CA LEU A 214 -2.25 4.75 -14.42
C LEU A 214 -1.64 4.75 -13.02
N ILE A 215 -1.22 3.59 -12.54
CA ILE A 215 -0.43 3.47 -11.31
C ILE A 215 1.04 3.45 -11.70
N LEU A 216 1.86 4.31 -11.09
CA LEU A 216 3.32 4.26 -11.18
C LEU A 216 3.88 4.05 -9.78
N SER A 217 4.52 2.91 -9.56
CA SER A 217 5.08 2.51 -8.28
C SER A 217 6.61 2.48 -8.32
N PHE A 218 7.23 3.09 -7.32
CA PHE A 218 8.68 3.27 -7.20
C PHE A 218 9.19 2.69 -5.89
N THR A 219 10.39 2.11 -5.90
CA THR A 219 11.04 1.66 -4.66
C THR A 219 11.55 2.87 -3.86
N VAL A 220 11.13 3.00 -2.60
CA VAL A 220 11.51 4.14 -1.75
C VAL A 220 13.03 4.27 -1.59
N SER A 221 13.73 3.14 -1.41
CA SER A 221 15.20 3.14 -1.28
C SER A 221 15.93 3.51 -2.57
N GLU A 222 15.34 3.31 -3.75
CA GLU A 222 15.93 3.73 -5.03
C GLU A 222 15.82 5.24 -5.19
N ILE A 223 14.64 5.80 -4.92
CA ILE A 223 14.39 7.24 -5.08
C ILE A 223 15.02 8.10 -3.97
N LEU A 224 15.39 7.52 -2.84
CA LEU A 224 16.11 8.21 -1.75
C LEU A 224 17.61 7.94 -1.74
N ASN A 225 18.16 7.31 -2.80
CA ASN A 225 19.58 7.03 -2.89
C ASN A 225 20.39 8.32 -3.10
N GLU A 226 21.04 8.81 -2.04
CA GLU A 226 21.81 10.07 -2.01
C GLU A 226 22.83 10.22 -3.14
N ASP A 227 23.42 9.11 -3.60
CA ASP A 227 24.45 9.12 -4.64
C ASP A 227 23.89 9.30 -6.06
N ASN A 228 22.58 9.09 -6.26
CA ASN A 228 21.96 9.14 -7.58
C ASN A 228 21.31 10.50 -7.89
N LYS A 229 22.15 11.49 -8.19
CA LYS A 229 21.69 12.85 -8.56
C LYS A 229 20.82 12.88 -9.82
N ALA A 230 21.06 11.97 -10.77
CA ALA A 230 20.25 11.87 -11.99
C ALA A 230 18.81 11.43 -11.65
N CYS A 231 18.68 10.44 -10.76
CA CYS A 231 17.39 10.00 -10.20
C CYS A 231 16.67 11.15 -9.53
N HIS A 232 17.33 11.88 -8.61
CA HIS A 232 16.68 12.98 -7.89
C HIS A 232 16.17 14.06 -8.85
N LYS A 233 16.93 14.38 -9.90
CA LYS A 233 16.48 15.35 -10.91
C LYS A 233 15.26 14.83 -11.68
N ALA A 234 15.31 13.60 -12.17
CA ALA A 234 14.22 12.99 -12.93
C ALA A 234 12.95 12.84 -12.08
N PHE A 235 13.08 12.41 -10.83
CA PHE A 235 11.95 12.26 -9.90
C PHE A 235 11.38 13.61 -9.46
N THR A 236 12.22 14.62 -9.25
CA THR A 236 11.73 16.00 -9.01
C THR A 236 10.89 16.50 -10.20
N LYS A 237 11.38 16.30 -11.43
CA LYS A 237 10.64 16.67 -12.64
C LYS A 237 9.29 15.95 -12.73
N PHE A 238 9.28 14.64 -12.49
CA PHE A 238 8.05 13.84 -12.45
C PHE A 238 7.02 14.37 -11.43
N LEU A 239 7.46 14.77 -10.23
CA LEU A 239 6.57 15.37 -9.23
C LEU A 239 6.04 16.74 -9.67
N CYS A 240 6.86 17.57 -10.31
CA CYS A 240 6.42 18.83 -10.94
C CYS A 240 5.35 18.59 -12.01
N ASP A 241 5.49 17.53 -12.80
CA ASP A 241 4.54 17.17 -13.86
C ASP A 241 3.20 16.74 -13.29
N ILE A 242 3.21 15.87 -12.28
CA ILE A 242 1.98 15.48 -11.58
C ILE A 242 1.30 16.70 -10.97
N LYS A 243 2.07 17.59 -10.34
CA LYS A 243 1.52 18.83 -9.77
C LYS A 243 0.86 19.69 -10.85
N THR A 244 1.52 19.87 -11.98
CA THR A 244 1.00 20.63 -13.13
C THR A 244 -0.29 20.00 -13.68
N MET A 245 -0.30 18.68 -13.88
CA MET A 245 -1.48 17.97 -14.37
C MET A 245 -2.64 18.03 -13.37
N ASN A 246 -2.35 18.01 -12.07
CA ASN A 246 -3.35 18.21 -11.02
C ASN A 246 -3.93 19.63 -11.05
N GLU A 247 -3.11 20.66 -11.29
CA GLU A 247 -3.58 22.04 -11.51
C GLU A 247 -4.46 22.17 -12.77
N TYR A 248 -4.29 21.28 -13.76
CA TYR A 248 -5.20 21.18 -14.92
C TYR A 248 -6.51 20.45 -14.62
N GLY A 249 -6.63 19.83 -13.44
CA GLY A 249 -7.84 19.13 -12.98
C GLY A 249 -7.72 17.60 -12.97
N MET A 250 -6.53 17.02 -13.14
CA MET A 250 -6.34 15.58 -13.04
C MET A 250 -6.17 15.13 -11.57
N PRO A 251 -7.11 14.38 -10.99
CA PRO A 251 -6.92 13.85 -9.65
C PRO A 251 -5.81 12.79 -9.63
N TYR A 252 -5.02 12.79 -8.56
CA TYR A 252 -4.09 11.72 -8.26
C TYR A 252 -4.14 11.32 -6.79
N TYR A 253 -3.72 10.09 -6.52
CA TYR A 253 -3.68 9.52 -5.18
C TYR A 253 -2.30 8.91 -4.95
N ILE A 254 -1.80 9.05 -3.72
CA ILE A 254 -0.55 8.42 -3.32
C ILE A 254 -0.89 7.29 -2.35
N ASP A 255 -0.38 6.09 -2.62
CA ASP A 255 -0.48 4.92 -1.77
C ASP A 255 0.92 4.41 -1.41
N MET A 256 1.03 3.69 -0.29
CA MET A 256 2.25 3.02 0.16
C MET A 256 1.96 1.54 0.32
N TYR A 257 2.90 0.69 -0.08
CA TYR A 257 2.80 -0.75 0.13
C TYR A 257 4.20 -1.36 0.26
N SER A 258 4.30 -2.57 0.81
CA SER A 258 5.57 -3.28 0.99
C SER A 258 5.45 -4.72 0.50
N ASN A 259 6.49 -5.22 -0.16
CA ASN A 259 6.58 -6.61 -0.57
C ASN A 259 8.04 -7.10 -0.45
N GLU A 260 8.34 -8.26 -1.03
CA GLU A 260 9.67 -8.88 -1.03
C GLU A 260 10.75 -7.96 -1.63
N SER A 261 10.36 -7.06 -2.53
CA SER A 261 11.25 -6.08 -3.19
C SER A 261 11.35 -4.74 -2.44
N GLY A 262 10.86 -4.68 -1.19
CA GLY A 262 10.94 -3.52 -0.32
C GLY A 262 9.69 -2.65 -0.33
N THR A 263 9.81 -1.47 0.27
CA THR A 263 8.71 -0.49 0.38
C THR A 263 8.58 0.29 -0.92
N LYS A 264 7.34 0.41 -1.40
CA LYS A 264 6.98 1.13 -2.61
C LYS A 264 6.12 2.34 -2.27
N ILE A 265 6.31 3.41 -3.04
CA ILE A 265 5.41 4.55 -3.12
C ILE A 265 4.75 4.56 -4.50
N SER A 266 3.43 4.69 -4.52
CA SER A 266 2.63 4.61 -5.75
C SER A 266 1.88 5.89 -6.00
N TYR A 267 1.95 6.38 -7.23
CA TYR A 267 1.17 7.50 -7.73
C TYR A 267 0.12 6.96 -8.68
N THR A 268 -1.16 7.02 -8.27
CA THR A 268 -2.28 6.70 -9.15
C THR A 268 -2.77 7.97 -9.82
N LEU A 269 -2.49 8.11 -11.11
CA LEU A 269 -2.88 9.23 -11.95
C LEU A 269 -4.22 8.90 -12.62
N ARG A 270 -5.34 9.44 -12.11
CA ARG A 270 -6.69 9.08 -12.56
C ARG A 270 -7.08 9.90 -13.78
N TRP A 271 -6.59 9.44 -14.93
CA TRP A 271 -6.97 9.92 -16.25
C TRP A 271 -6.92 8.77 -17.25
N SER A 272 -8.03 8.53 -17.96
CA SER A 272 -8.24 7.34 -18.78
C SER A 272 -7.29 7.19 -19.97
N ALA A 273 -6.60 8.26 -20.38
CA ALA A 273 -5.61 8.20 -21.45
C ALA A 273 -4.27 7.60 -21.00
N LEU A 274 -3.91 7.75 -19.72
CA LEU A 274 -2.58 7.40 -19.22
C LEU A 274 -2.29 5.88 -19.18
N PRO A 275 -3.25 4.97 -18.89
CA PRO A 275 -2.98 3.54 -18.92
C PRO A 275 -2.42 3.00 -20.24
N ALA A 276 -2.62 3.72 -21.37
CA ALA A 276 -1.98 3.39 -22.64
C ALA A 276 -0.44 3.36 -22.57
N PHE A 277 0.15 4.08 -21.61
CA PHE A 277 1.60 4.13 -21.41
C PHE A 277 2.18 2.86 -20.80
N LYS A 278 1.39 2.02 -20.14
CA LYS A 278 1.89 0.84 -19.41
C LYS A 278 2.83 -0.03 -20.26
N ASN A 279 2.41 -0.35 -21.48
CA ASN A 279 3.22 -1.16 -22.39
C ASN A 279 4.48 -0.44 -22.87
N THR A 280 4.41 0.87 -23.13
CA THR A 280 5.57 1.65 -23.56
C THR A 280 6.58 1.77 -22.42
N ILE A 281 6.13 1.99 -21.18
CA ILE A 281 6.97 2.00 -19.97
C ILE A 281 7.69 0.67 -19.81
N TYR A 282 6.97 -0.44 -19.89
CA TYR A 282 7.56 -1.78 -19.80
C TYR A 282 8.66 -1.99 -20.85
N LYS A 283 8.38 -1.66 -22.12
CA LYS A 283 9.36 -1.77 -23.22
C LYS A 283 10.57 -0.86 -23.00
N MET A 284 10.38 0.36 -22.51
CA MET A 284 11.49 1.27 -22.18
C MET A 284 12.41 0.69 -21.10
N GLN A 285 11.83 0.05 -20.07
CA GLN A 285 12.62 -0.59 -19.02
C GLN A 285 13.36 -1.83 -19.52
N GLU A 286 12.69 -2.74 -20.23
CA GLU A 286 13.36 -3.90 -20.80
C GLU A 286 14.52 -3.50 -21.72
N HIS A 287 14.29 -2.49 -22.56
CA HIS A 287 15.32 -1.96 -23.45
C HIS A 287 16.50 -1.41 -22.66
N GLU A 288 16.28 -0.55 -21.66
CA GLU A 288 17.39 0.05 -20.89
C GLU A 288 18.16 -1.01 -20.09
N ILE A 289 17.49 -2.04 -19.56
CA ILE A 289 18.13 -3.18 -18.87
C ILE A 289 19.04 -3.97 -19.83
N GLN A 290 18.60 -4.20 -21.07
CA GLN A 290 19.32 -5.04 -22.04
C GLN A 290 20.31 -4.24 -22.90
N LYS A 291 20.25 -2.91 -22.88
CA LYS A 291 20.92 -1.99 -23.81
C LYS A 291 22.40 -2.27 -24.03
N GLU A 292 23.14 -2.63 -22.98
CA GLU A 292 24.59 -2.93 -23.07
C GLU A 292 24.89 -4.23 -23.85
N THR A 293 23.91 -5.09 -24.02
CA THR A 293 24.04 -6.41 -24.69
C THR A 293 23.42 -6.44 -26.09
N LEU A 294 22.63 -5.42 -26.46
CA LEU A 294 21.93 -5.36 -27.74
C LEU A 294 22.85 -4.86 -28.86
N PRO A 295 22.71 -5.39 -30.10
CA PRO A 295 23.36 -4.81 -31.27
C PRO A 295 22.83 -3.40 -31.59
N ASP A 296 23.68 -2.52 -32.14
CA ASP A 296 23.33 -1.14 -32.50
C ASP A 296 22.04 -1.01 -33.33
N PHE A 297 21.79 -1.96 -34.25
CA PHE A 297 20.59 -1.91 -35.10
C PHE A 297 19.29 -2.13 -34.33
N GLU A 298 19.31 -2.89 -33.22
CA GLU A 298 18.14 -3.10 -32.37
C GLU A 298 17.88 -1.88 -31.50
N ILE A 299 18.95 -1.22 -31.02
CA ILE A 299 18.86 0.06 -30.32
C ILE A 299 18.24 1.12 -31.22
N ASP A 300 18.76 1.28 -32.44
CA ASP A 300 18.23 2.22 -33.44
C ASP A 300 16.76 1.95 -33.80
N LEU A 301 16.38 0.66 -33.91
CA LEU A 301 15.00 0.27 -34.21
C LEU A 301 14.07 0.62 -33.05
N PHE A 302 14.51 0.39 -31.81
CA PHE A 302 13.76 0.77 -30.62
C PHE A 302 13.54 2.30 -30.58
N GLU A 303 14.59 3.09 -30.76
CA GLU A 303 14.49 4.56 -30.74
C GLU A 303 13.54 5.11 -31.81
N LYS A 304 13.58 4.54 -33.02
CA LYS A 304 12.65 4.91 -34.11
C LYS A 304 11.21 4.58 -33.76
N THR A 305 10.98 3.41 -33.16
CA THR A 305 9.65 2.96 -32.74
C THR A 305 9.11 3.86 -31.64
N LEU A 306 9.90 4.12 -30.60
CA LEU A 306 9.53 5.00 -29.50
C LEU A 306 9.27 6.43 -29.97
N SER A 307 10.08 6.95 -30.90
CA SER A 307 9.84 8.27 -31.50
C SER A 307 8.52 8.34 -32.27
N SER A 308 8.13 7.25 -32.94
CA SER A 308 6.82 7.13 -33.59
C SER A 308 5.69 7.09 -32.56
N ASP A 309 5.83 6.32 -31.49
CA ASP A 309 4.84 6.23 -30.41
C ASP A 309 4.63 7.59 -29.73
N LEU A 310 5.72 8.32 -29.44
CA LEU A 310 5.65 9.67 -28.84
C LEU A 310 4.85 10.66 -29.70
N LYS A 311 4.92 10.54 -31.03
CA LYS A 311 4.12 11.40 -31.94
C LYS A 311 2.63 11.11 -31.86
N MET A 312 2.22 9.89 -31.50
CA MET A 312 0.81 9.56 -31.30
C MET A 312 0.23 10.25 -30.06
N TYR A 313 1.10 10.64 -29.12
CA TYR A 313 0.74 11.30 -27.87
C TYR A 313 1.02 12.81 -27.88
N ASP A 314 1.10 13.45 -29.06
CA ASP A 314 1.23 14.91 -29.16
C ASP A 314 -0.10 15.62 -28.90
N LEU A 315 -0.61 15.45 -27.69
CA LEU A 315 -1.85 16.02 -27.19
C LEU A 315 -1.57 17.13 -26.17
N ASP A 316 -2.36 18.20 -26.19
CA ASP A 316 -2.30 19.26 -25.20
C ASP A 316 -2.89 18.77 -23.86
N LEU A 317 -2.04 18.65 -22.84
CA LEU A 317 -2.45 18.09 -21.55
C LEU A 317 -3.57 18.89 -20.90
N LYS A 318 -3.49 20.21 -20.96
CA LYS A 318 -4.43 21.09 -20.26
C LYS A 318 -5.82 20.98 -20.87
N GLU A 319 -5.92 20.99 -22.19
CA GLU A 319 -7.20 20.87 -22.86
C GLU A 319 -7.77 19.46 -22.72
N GLU A 320 -6.97 18.41 -22.91
CA GLU A 320 -7.44 17.03 -22.76
C GLU A 320 -7.91 16.71 -21.33
N ILE A 321 -7.14 17.09 -20.31
CA ILE A 321 -7.50 16.86 -18.90
C ILE A 321 -8.81 17.60 -18.57
N LYS A 322 -8.98 18.85 -19.03
CA LYS A 322 -10.24 19.56 -18.83
C LYS A 322 -11.41 18.83 -19.49
N ILE A 323 -11.23 18.31 -20.70
CA ILE A 323 -12.30 17.61 -21.44
C ILE A 323 -12.66 16.28 -20.76
N SER A 324 -11.67 15.53 -20.27
CA SER A 324 -11.88 14.19 -19.74
C SER A 324 -12.21 14.15 -18.25
N CYS A 325 -11.60 15.02 -17.44
CA CYS A 325 -11.64 14.95 -15.98
C CYS A 325 -12.63 15.93 -15.35
N ASN A 326 -12.95 17.05 -16.01
CA ASN A 326 -13.94 18.02 -15.53
C ASN A 326 -15.37 17.75 -16.07
N LYS A 327 -15.66 16.53 -16.51
CA LYS A 327 -17.04 16.09 -16.78
C LYS A 327 -17.74 15.83 -15.44
N ASN A 328 -18.09 16.91 -14.75
CA ASN A 328 -19.11 16.97 -13.70
C ASN A 328 -19.75 18.37 -13.69
#